data_AF-A0A1J5P0P2-F1
#
_entry.id   AF-A0A1J5P0P2-F1
#
_cell.length_a   1.000
_cell.length_b   1.000
_cell.length_c   1.000
_cell.angle_alpha   90.00
_cell.angle_beta   90.00
_cell.angle_gamma   90.00
#
_symmetry.space_group_name_H-M   'P 1'
#
loop_
_entity.id
_entity.type
_entity.pdbx_description
1 polymer ?
#
loop_
_entity_poly.entity_id
_entity_poly.type
_entity_poly.pdbx_seq_one_letter_code
_entity_poly.pdbx_strand_id
1 'polypeptide(L)'
;MSVASDAAALLERLRNHSMTTYQHSCNVGNLASALAEGLGMQQDEVNVITLGGLLHDIGKVRVRTSILHKAARLTPAEWEVMRRHPDFGVQILAAVEKFDIIEPLVAYHHERWDGRGYYGLQGNDIPWAPGLLPWPMPSTP
;
A
#
# COMPACT_ATOMS: atom_id res chain seq x y z
N MET A 1 -12.64 -16.89 6.78
CA MET A 1 -12.71 -15.57 7.44
C MET A 1 -13.21 -14.52 6.45
N SER A 2 -13.80 -13.43 6.94
CA SER A 2 -14.23 -12.31 6.08
C SER A 2 -13.04 -11.40 5.77
N VAL A 3 -13.09 -10.67 4.65
CA VAL A 3 -12.07 -9.68 4.25
C VAL A 3 -11.75 -8.74 5.41
N ALA A 4 -12.77 -8.26 6.11
CA ALA A 4 -12.62 -7.37 7.27
C ALA A 4 -11.85 -8.03 8.42
N SER A 5 -12.13 -9.30 8.75
CA SER A 5 -11.40 -10.01 9.80
C SER A 5 -9.93 -10.29 9.43
N ASP A 6 -9.67 -10.61 8.16
CA ASP A 6 -8.31 -10.85 7.67
C ASP A 6 -7.49 -9.55 7.68
N ALA A 7 -8.09 -8.45 7.23
CA ALA A 7 -7.47 -7.12 7.26
C ALA A 7 -7.20 -6.64 8.68
N ALA A 8 -8.16 -6.83 9.60
CA ALA A 8 -7.98 -6.49 11.01
C ALA A 8 -6.83 -7.27 11.66
N ALA A 9 -6.68 -8.56 11.35
CA ALA A 9 -5.58 -9.37 11.85
C ALA A 9 -4.21 -8.88 11.33
N LEU A 10 -4.13 -8.45 10.07
CA LEU A 10 -2.90 -7.88 9.50
C LEU A 10 -2.58 -6.51 10.11
N LEU A 11 -3.58 -5.65 10.26
CA LEU A 11 -3.42 -4.35 10.93
C LEU A 11 -2.98 -4.51 12.39
N GLU A 12 -3.49 -5.52 13.09
CA GLU A 12 -3.06 -5.84 14.45
C GLU A 12 -1.59 -6.25 14.50
N ARG A 13 -1.13 -7.05 13.55
CA ARG A 13 0.30 -7.40 13.42
C ARG A 13 1.15 -6.14 13.18
N LEU A 14 0.69 -5.23 12.33
CA LEU A 14 1.37 -3.97 12.06
C LEU A 14 1.41 -3.09 13.31
N ARG A 15 0.31 -2.99 14.06
CA ARG A 15 0.20 -2.24 15.32
C ARG A 15 1.20 -2.74 16.36
N ASN A 16 1.29 -4.07 16.52
CA ASN A 16 2.21 -4.69 17.48
C ASN A 16 3.68 -4.52 17.09
N HIS A 17 3.98 -4.42 15.79
CA HIS A 17 5.34 -4.18 15.30
C HIS A 17 5.74 -2.71 15.36
N SER A 18 4.83 -1.80 14.96
CA SER A 18 5.06 -0.37 14.90
C SER A 18 3.76 0.42 14.97
N MET A 19 3.46 0.99 16.14
CA MET A 19 2.29 1.85 16.35
C MET A 19 2.29 3.04 15.38
N THR A 20 3.46 3.63 15.09
CA THR A 20 3.58 4.74 14.14
C THR A 20 3.19 4.34 12.72
N THR A 21 3.66 3.18 12.23
CA THR A 21 3.28 2.70 10.89
C THR A 21 1.81 2.34 10.82
N TYR A 22 1.25 1.76 11.90
CA TYR A 22 -0.18 1.50 11.99
C TYR A 22 -1.02 2.79 11.89
N GLN A 23 -0.70 3.82 12.69
CA GLN A 23 -1.40 5.11 12.64
C GLN A 23 -1.30 5.77 11.26
N HIS A 24 -0.11 5.72 10.65
CA HIS A 24 0.09 6.19 9.28
C HIS A 24 -0.83 5.46 8.30
N SER A 25 -0.88 4.13 8.37
CA SER A 25 -1.69 3.30 7.48
C SER A 25 -3.19 3.58 7.65
N CYS A 26 -3.67 3.75 8.89
CA CYS A 26 -5.06 4.16 9.14
C CYS A 26 -5.38 5.53 8.53
N ASN A 27 -4.48 6.50 8.68
CA ASN A 27 -4.67 7.83 8.11
C ASN A 27 -4.69 7.80 6.58
N VAL A 28 -3.76 7.07 5.96
CA VAL A 28 -3.71 6.89 4.50
C VAL A 28 -4.97 6.20 3.99
N GLY A 29 -5.41 5.11 4.62
CA GLY A 29 -6.66 4.43 4.25
C GLY A 29 -7.88 5.34 4.32
N ASN A 30 -8.02 6.13 5.39
CA ASN A 30 -9.14 7.08 5.54
C ASN A 30 -9.10 8.19 4.47
N LEU A 31 -7.93 8.78 4.22
CA LEU A 31 -7.77 9.80 3.19
C LEU A 31 -8.03 9.24 1.79
N ALA A 32 -7.58 8.02 1.52
CA ALA A 32 -7.80 7.35 0.25
C ALA A 32 -9.30 7.05 0.03
N SER A 33 -10.02 6.62 1.08
CA SER A 33 -11.49 6.48 1.05
C SER A 33 -12.17 7.79 0.71
N ALA A 34 -11.86 8.86 1.46
CA ALA A 34 -12.49 10.16 1.27
C ALA A 34 -12.19 10.76 -0.12
N LEU A 35 -10.98 10.54 -0.63
CA LEU A 35 -10.61 10.94 -1.99
C LEU A 35 -11.41 10.17 -3.03
N ALA A 36 -11.47 8.84 -2.93
CA ALA A 36 -12.21 8.00 -3.86
C ALA A 36 -13.72 8.33 -3.88
N GLU A 37 -14.31 8.57 -2.70
CA GLU A 37 -15.69 9.03 -2.56
C GLU A 37 -15.90 10.42 -3.18
N GLY A 38 -15.00 11.37 -2.90
CA GLY A 38 -15.05 12.72 -3.47
C GLY A 38 -14.89 12.74 -4.99
N LEU A 39 -14.28 11.71 -5.56
CA LEU A 39 -14.16 11.46 -6.99
C LEU A 39 -15.37 10.72 -7.58
N GLY A 40 -16.37 10.34 -6.78
CA GLY A 40 -17.58 9.67 -7.27
C GLY A 40 -17.36 8.22 -7.70
N MET A 41 -16.33 7.55 -7.17
CA MET A 41 -16.07 6.14 -7.42
C MET A 41 -17.16 5.25 -6.78
N GLN A 42 -17.38 4.06 -7.33
CA GLN A 42 -18.33 3.11 -6.77
C GLN A 42 -17.85 2.57 -5.43
N GLN A 43 -18.79 2.13 -4.58
CA GLN A 43 -18.46 1.68 -3.23
C GLN A 43 -17.44 0.54 -3.20
N ASP A 44 -17.49 -0.39 -4.17
CA ASP A 44 -16.53 -1.49 -4.25
C ASP A 44 -15.12 -0.99 -4.59
N GLU A 45 -15.01 0.03 -5.45
CA GLU A 45 -13.74 0.69 -5.79
C GLU A 45 -13.17 1.45 -4.59
N VAL A 46 -14.01 2.18 -3.86
CA VAL A 46 -13.66 2.85 -2.60
C VAL A 46 -13.12 1.82 -1.60
N ASN A 47 -13.79 0.68 -1.44
CA ASN A 47 -13.36 -0.37 -0.52
C ASN A 47 -11.97 -0.93 -0.89
N VAL A 48 -11.70 -1.14 -2.18
CA VAL A 48 -10.40 -1.62 -2.68
C VAL A 48 -9.30 -0.60 -2.39
N ILE A 49 -9.54 0.69 -2.68
CA ILE A 49 -8.58 1.77 -2.42
C ILE A 49 -8.30 1.92 -0.92
N THR A 50 -9.35 1.91 -0.10
CA THR A 50 -9.23 2.00 1.37
C THR A 50 -8.42 0.83 1.91
N LEU A 51 -8.71 -0.39 1.47
CA LEU A 51 -7.98 -1.58 1.89
C LEU A 51 -6.52 -1.56 1.44
N GLY A 52 -6.24 -1.13 0.20
CA GLY A 52 -4.89 -0.90 -0.30
C GLY A 52 -4.13 0.12 0.54
N GLY A 53 -4.75 1.26 0.87
CA GLY A 53 -4.17 2.28 1.75
C GLY A 53 -3.90 1.79 3.16
N LEU A 54 -4.77 0.94 3.73
CA LEU A 54 -4.58 0.34 5.05
C LEU A 54 -3.43 -0.67 5.09
N LEU A 55 -3.19 -1.38 4.00
CA LEU A 55 -2.24 -2.51 3.95
C LEU A 55 -0.97 -2.23 3.14
N HIS A 56 -0.82 -1.06 2.51
CA HIS A 56 0.34 -0.73 1.66
C HIS A 56 1.68 -0.96 2.36
N ASP A 57 1.73 -0.69 3.67
CA ASP A 57 2.93 -0.75 4.49
C ASP A 57 3.04 -2.05 5.31
N ILE A 58 2.16 -3.05 5.12
CA ILE A 58 2.13 -4.26 5.96
C ILE A 58 3.46 -5.02 5.94
N GLY A 59 4.22 -4.96 4.85
CA GLY A 59 5.53 -5.60 4.75
C GLY A 59 6.59 -5.05 5.71
N LYS A 60 6.38 -3.88 6.32
CA LYS A 60 7.26 -3.32 7.35
C LYS A 60 7.36 -4.22 8.58
N VAL A 61 6.41 -5.13 8.81
CA VAL A 61 6.51 -6.18 9.86
C VAL A 61 7.72 -7.12 9.67
N ARG A 62 8.30 -7.19 8.46
CA ARG A 62 9.52 -7.95 8.18
C ARG A 62 10.80 -7.12 8.27
N VAL A 63 10.69 -5.80 8.49
CA VAL A 63 11.83 -4.90 8.67
C VAL A 63 12.15 -4.81 10.17
N ARG A 64 13.41 -5.05 10.55
CA ARG A 64 13.85 -4.96 11.95
C ARG A 64 13.56 -3.56 12.50
N THR A 65 13.08 -3.48 13.74
CA THR A 65 12.76 -2.22 14.42
C THR A 65 13.96 -1.27 14.51
N SER A 66 15.18 -1.80 14.61
CA SER A 66 16.42 -1.01 14.60
C SER A 66 16.67 -0.28 13.28
N ILE A 67 16.13 -0.78 12.16
CA ILE A 67 16.16 -0.11 10.85
C ILE A 67 14.92 0.78 10.71
N LEU A 68 13.74 0.25 11.05
CA LEU A 68 12.46 0.93 10.91
C LEU A 68 12.39 2.25 11.70
N HIS A 69 12.98 2.27 12.90
CA HIS A 69 12.96 3.42 13.83
C HIS A 69 14.32 4.12 13.95
N LYS A 70 15.24 3.90 13.01
CA LYS A 70 16.55 4.54 13.06
C LYS A 70 16.41 6.05 12.91
N ALA A 71 16.87 6.81 13.91
CA ALA A 71 16.83 8.27 13.89
C ALA A 71 17.87 8.89 12.93
N ALA A 72 18.99 8.21 12.72
CA ALA A 72 20.01 8.60 11.75
C ALA A 72 19.64 8.12 10.34
N ARG A 73 20.32 8.69 9.32
CA ARG A 73 20.18 8.21 7.94
C ARG A 73 20.48 6.71 7.86
N LEU A 74 19.66 6.00 7.09
CA LEU A 74 19.93 4.60 6.76
C LEU A 74 21.20 4.51 5.91
N THR A 75 22.02 3.51 6.21
CA THR A 75 23.11 3.09 5.31
C THR A 75 22.52 2.52 4.02
N PRO A 76 23.28 2.44 2.92
CA PRO A 76 22.79 1.85 1.68
C PRO A 76 22.23 0.43 1.86
N ALA A 77 22.86 -0.39 2.70
CA ALA A 77 22.39 -1.75 2.98
C ALA A 77 21.08 -1.78 3.80
N GLU A 78 20.94 -0.89 4.79
CA GLU A 78 19.69 -0.77 5.55
C GLU A 78 18.56 -0.22 4.68
N TRP A 79 18.87 0.72 3.78
CA TRP A 79 17.93 1.24 2.80
C TRP A 79 17.43 0.13 1.87
N GLU A 80 18.31 -0.75 1.40
CA GLU A 80 17.91 -1.88 0.56
C GLU A 80 16.95 -2.83 1.29
N VAL A 81 17.14 -3.06 2.60
CA VAL A 81 16.17 -3.81 3.41
C VAL A 81 14.85 -3.07 3.56
N MET A 82 14.88 -1.76 3.81
CA MET A 82 13.67 -0.94 3.93
C MET A 82 12.86 -0.92 2.63
N ARG A 83 13.54 -0.77 1.49
CA ARG A 83 12.94 -0.70 0.14
C ARG A 83 12.15 -1.97 -0.23
N ARG A 84 12.42 -3.11 0.41
CA ARG A 84 11.76 -4.40 0.16
C ARG A 84 10.40 -4.56 0.86
N HIS A 85 9.96 -3.62 1.67
CA HIS A 85 8.66 -3.75 2.34
C HIS A 85 7.46 -3.89 1.38
N PRO A 86 7.43 -3.35 0.14
CA PRO A 86 6.37 -3.67 -0.81
C PRO A 86 6.36 -5.15 -1.18
N ASP A 87 7.52 -5.72 -1.55
CA ASP A 87 7.65 -7.16 -1.85
C ASP A 87 7.23 -8.04 -0.66
N PHE A 88 7.64 -7.65 0.56
CA PHE A 88 7.23 -8.35 1.77
C PHE A 88 5.73 -8.25 2.01
N GLY A 89 5.13 -7.12 1.67
CA GLY A 89 3.69 -6.89 1.72
C GLY A 89 2.96 -7.84 0.80
N VAL A 90 3.33 -7.88 -0.48
CA VAL A 90 2.79 -8.83 -1.49
C VAL A 90 2.88 -10.27 -0.98
N GLN A 91 4.04 -10.68 -0.47
CA GLN A 91 4.22 -12.03 0.07
C GLN A 91 3.34 -12.35 1.29
N ILE A 92 3.00 -11.34 2.10
CA ILE A 92 2.08 -11.52 3.23
C ILE A 92 0.64 -11.63 2.73
N LEU A 93 0.26 -10.83 1.74
CA LEU A 93 -1.09 -10.81 1.17
C LEU A 93 -1.41 -12.08 0.38
N ALA A 94 -0.42 -12.69 -0.29
CA ALA A 94 -0.57 -13.93 -1.05
C ALA A 94 -1.10 -15.13 -0.21
N ALA A 95 -1.10 -15.03 1.12
CA ALA A 95 -1.72 -16.03 2.00
C ALA A 95 -3.26 -15.91 2.06
N VAL A 96 -3.84 -14.85 1.49
CA VAL A 96 -5.27 -14.53 1.53
C VAL A 96 -5.72 -14.17 0.12
N GLU A 97 -6.30 -15.15 -0.60
CA GLU A 97 -6.76 -15.03 -2.01
C GLU A 97 -7.58 -13.76 -2.30
N LYS A 98 -8.37 -13.29 -1.32
CA LYS A 98 -9.20 -12.08 -1.48
C LYS A 98 -8.40 -10.78 -1.58
N PHE A 99 -7.10 -10.80 -1.29
CA PHE A 99 -6.23 -9.63 -1.35
C PHE A 99 -5.46 -9.49 -2.68
N ASP A 100 -5.63 -10.40 -3.62
CA ASP A 100 -5.03 -10.29 -4.96
C ASP A 100 -5.44 -8.97 -5.64
N ILE A 101 -6.67 -8.49 -5.37
CA ILE A 101 -7.18 -7.22 -5.92
C ILE A 101 -6.40 -5.98 -5.43
N ILE A 102 -5.80 -6.02 -4.23
CA ILE A 102 -5.04 -4.89 -3.69
C ILE A 102 -3.53 -5.04 -3.89
N GLU A 103 -3.06 -6.18 -4.44
CA GLU A 103 -1.63 -6.44 -4.64
C GLU A 103 -0.92 -5.29 -5.37
N PRO A 104 -1.45 -4.72 -6.47
CA PRO A 104 -0.79 -3.61 -7.16
C PRO A 104 -0.62 -2.37 -6.28
N LEU A 105 -1.62 -2.08 -5.43
CA LEU A 105 -1.60 -0.95 -4.49
C LEU A 105 -0.54 -1.13 -3.40
N VAL A 106 -0.17 -2.37 -3.08
CA VAL A 106 0.90 -2.67 -2.12
C VAL A 106 2.25 -2.75 -2.81
N ALA A 107 2.35 -3.38 -3.97
CA ALA A 107 3.60 -3.56 -4.71
C ALA A 107 4.18 -2.22 -5.20
N TYR A 108 3.33 -1.33 -5.72
CA TYR A 108 3.76 -0.19 -6.52
C TYR A 108 3.50 1.17 -5.87
N HIS A 109 3.17 1.25 -4.58
CA HIS A 109 2.88 2.54 -3.92
C HIS A 109 4.08 3.48 -3.80
N HIS A 110 5.31 3.00 -4.01
CA HIS A 110 6.51 3.85 -4.14
C HIS A 110 6.86 4.18 -5.60
N GLU A 111 6.08 3.73 -6.58
CA GLU A 111 6.23 4.19 -7.94
C GLU A 111 5.92 5.68 -8.06
N ARG A 112 6.57 6.29 -9.04
CA ARG A 112 6.43 7.70 -9.34
C ARG A 112 6.07 7.82 -10.79
N TRP A 113 5.15 8.72 -11.12
CA TRP A 113 4.72 8.96 -12.50
C TRP A 113 5.89 9.21 -13.47
N ASP A 114 6.98 9.79 -12.98
CA ASP A 114 8.20 10.10 -13.72
C ASP A 114 9.22 8.95 -13.84
N GLY A 115 8.90 7.73 -13.38
CA GLY A 115 9.78 6.58 -13.50
C GLY A 115 10.95 6.55 -12.53
N ARG A 116 11.00 7.45 -11.55
CA ARG A 116 12.05 7.47 -10.51
C ARG A 116 11.67 6.66 -9.26
N GLY A 117 10.67 5.79 -9.40
CA GLY A 117 10.17 4.89 -8.37
C GLY A 117 11.08 3.71 -8.07
N TYR A 118 10.56 2.70 -7.37
CA TYR A 118 11.32 1.52 -6.98
C TYR A 118 11.57 0.56 -8.16
N TYR A 119 10.63 0.44 -9.09
CA TYR A 119 10.71 -0.44 -10.24
C TYR A 119 10.86 0.35 -11.56
N GLY A 120 10.70 1.67 -11.50
CA GLY A 120 10.94 2.56 -12.63
C GLY A 120 9.81 2.57 -13.65
N LEU A 121 8.61 2.18 -13.22
CA LEU A 121 7.40 2.18 -14.04
C LEU A 121 6.93 3.62 -14.24
N GLN A 122 6.43 3.93 -15.44
CA GLN A 122 6.13 5.30 -15.86
C GLN A 122 4.69 5.45 -16.29
N GLY A 123 4.05 6.53 -15.87
CA GLY A 123 2.69 6.86 -16.27
C GLY A 123 1.72 5.68 -16.13
N ASN A 124 1.17 5.26 -17.27
CA ASN A 124 0.17 4.19 -17.35
C ASN A 124 0.76 2.78 -17.18
N ASP A 125 2.09 2.63 -17.14
CA ASP A 125 2.73 1.35 -16.86
C ASP A 125 2.72 1.00 -15.36
N ILE A 126 2.36 1.97 -14.49
CA ILE A 126 2.18 1.74 -13.05
C ILE A 126 0.88 0.95 -12.84
N PRO A 127 0.93 -0.29 -12.34
CA PRO A 127 -0.26 -1.12 -12.20
C PRO A 127 -1.22 -0.58 -11.13
N TRP A 128 -2.51 -0.57 -11.47
CA TRP A 128 -3.60 -0.26 -10.56
C TRP A 128 -4.32 -1.54 -10.11
N ALA A 129 -5.13 -1.45 -9.06
CA ALA A 129 -5.96 -2.58 -8.65
C ALA A 129 -6.88 -3.01 -9.81
N PRO A 130 -7.09 -4.31 -10.05
CA PRO A 130 -8.01 -4.80 -11.07
C PRO A 130 -9.39 -4.17 -10.93
N GLY A 131 -9.94 -3.65 -12.04
CA GLY A 131 -11.25 -3.00 -12.05
C GLY A 131 -11.23 -1.52 -11.66
N LEU A 132 -10.15 -1.00 -11.07
CA LEU A 132 -9.88 0.44 -11.04
C LEU A 132 -9.32 0.83 -12.41
N LEU A 133 -10.11 1.52 -13.22
CA LEU A 133 -9.54 2.19 -14.38
C LEU A 133 -8.45 3.16 -13.87
N PRO A 134 -7.31 3.35 -14.58
CA PRO A 134 -6.54 4.56 -14.39
C PRO A 134 -7.54 5.68 -14.62
N TRP A 135 -7.88 6.36 -13.53
CA TRP A 135 -8.95 7.36 -13.42
C TRP A 135 -9.15 8.08 -14.75
N PRO A 136 -10.38 8.26 -15.27
CA PRO A 136 -10.58 9.02 -16.49
C PRO A 136 -10.04 10.43 -16.22
N MET A 137 -8.81 10.67 -16.68
CA MET A 137 -8.32 12.02 -16.90
C MET A 137 -9.43 12.67 -17.72
N PRO A 138 -9.98 13.81 -17.27
CA PRO A 138 -10.96 14.50 -18.09
C PRO A 138 -10.35 14.57 -19.49
N SER A 139 -11.07 14.03 -20.48
CA SER A 139 -10.72 14.25 -21.88
C SER A 139 -10.56 15.75 -21.98
N THR A 140 -9.31 16.20 -22.13
CA THR A 140 -9.01 17.61 -22.27
C THR A 140 -9.86 18.09 -23.44
N PRO A 141 -10.72 19.10 -23.26
CA PRO A 141 -11.42 19.69 -24.40
C PRO A 141 -10.42 20.32 -25.38
#